data_AF-A0A7V9PZ00-F1
#
_entry.id   AF-A0A7V9PZ00-F1
#
_cell.length_a   1.000
_cell.length_b   1.000
_cell.length_c   1.000
_cell.angle_alpha   90.00
_cell.angle_beta   90.00
_cell.angle_gamma   90.00
#
_symmetry.space_group_name_H-M   'P 1'
#
loop_
_entity.id
_entity.type
_entity.pdbx_description
1 polymer ?
#
loop_
_entity_poly.entity_id
_entity_poly.type
_entity_poly.pdbx_seq_one_letter_code
_entity_poly.pdbx_strand_id
1 'polypeptide(L)'
;MFFPKLRRNAKWVFLFLAVAFGLGFVGFGVGAGGVGIGDVFRGAAGDSGIPSISKAQERVSENPKDAKAQRDLSTALQAEGRTQEAIEALEGFIALKPKNADALRELASLYLVRIDEAQRRYQIAELRAAYLATGSAVFQSINLGGRPLDVDAVSNAVSTELAKETNAALGQAQQTSALLIETYRRLAAATPDDPSVQLQLADAAQSAGDIATTIAAYEAYLEAPGVAEIDKLEIRRLLKQLQAQTSG
;
A
#
# COMPACT_ATOMS: atom_id res chain seq x y z
N MET A 1 25.86 -23.52 -44.36
CA MET A 1 24.47 -23.95 -44.67
C MET A 1 24.11 -25.09 -43.73
N PHE A 2 23.36 -24.83 -42.65
CA PHE A 2 23.02 -25.87 -41.67
C PHE A 2 21.52 -25.81 -41.29
N PHE A 3 20.85 -26.94 -41.50
CA PHE A 3 19.55 -27.39 -40.99
C PHE A 3 18.22 -26.89 -41.61
N PRO A 4 17.75 -27.50 -42.73
CA PRO A 4 16.36 -27.37 -43.20
C PRO A 4 15.46 -28.53 -42.72
N LYS A 5 15.55 -28.96 -41.44
CA LYS A 5 14.72 -30.07 -40.92
C LYS A 5 14.15 -29.88 -39.51
N LEU A 6 13.88 -28.64 -39.07
CA LEU A 6 13.19 -28.38 -37.80
C LEU A 6 11.77 -27.80 -37.95
N ARG A 7 11.07 -28.12 -39.04
CA ARG A 7 9.71 -27.57 -39.30
C ARG A 7 8.54 -28.45 -38.90
N ARG A 8 8.76 -29.73 -38.60
CA ARG A 8 7.66 -30.67 -38.28
C ARG A 8 7.34 -30.75 -36.78
N ASN A 9 8.36 -30.60 -35.93
CA ASN A 9 8.19 -30.64 -34.47
C ASN A 9 8.03 -29.25 -33.83
N ALA A 10 8.37 -28.18 -34.55
CA ALA A 10 8.21 -26.80 -34.06
C ALA A 10 6.75 -26.49 -33.68
N LYS A 11 5.76 -26.99 -34.46
CA LYS A 11 4.33 -26.78 -34.16
C LYS A 11 3.93 -27.38 -32.81
N TRP A 12 4.47 -28.56 -32.47
CA TRP A 12 4.20 -29.23 -31.20
C TRP A 12 4.95 -28.60 -30.03
N VAL A 13 6.15 -28.07 -30.28
CA VAL A 13 6.90 -27.28 -29.29
C VAL A 13 6.17 -25.97 -28.97
N PHE A 14 5.63 -25.26 -29.96
CA PHE A 14 4.81 -24.06 -29.73
C PHE A 14 3.50 -24.36 -29.00
N LEU A 15 2.85 -25.48 -29.33
CA LEU A 15 1.64 -25.91 -28.62
C LEU A 15 1.94 -26.26 -27.16
N PHE A 16 3.03 -26.98 -26.90
CA PHE A 16 3.47 -27.29 -25.54
C PHE A 16 3.87 -26.03 -24.78
N LEU A 17 4.58 -25.08 -25.41
CA LEU A 17 4.95 -23.81 -24.81
C LEU A 17 3.71 -22.96 -24.47
N ALA A 18 2.70 -22.94 -25.35
CA ALA A 18 1.45 -22.22 -25.12
C ALA A 18 0.63 -22.84 -23.97
N VAL A 19 0.60 -24.17 -23.86
CA VAL A 19 -0.07 -24.87 -22.75
C VAL A 19 0.70 -24.67 -21.44
N ALA A 20 2.03 -24.74 -21.45
CA ALA A 20 2.85 -24.47 -20.27
C ALA A 20 2.72 -23.01 -19.81
N PHE A 21 2.64 -22.06 -20.74
CA PHE A 21 2.41 -20.65 -20.45
C PHE A 21 0.99 -20.41 -19.92
N GLY A 22 -0.03 -21.03 -20.53
CA GLY A 22 -1.42 -20.93 -20.06
C GLY A 22 -1.66 -21.58 -18.70
N LEU A 23 -1.06 -22.75 -18.43
CA LEU A 23 -1.14 -23.41 -17.12
C LEU A 23 -0.30 -22.69 -16.06
N GLY A 24 0.85 -22.11 -16.43
CA GLY A 24 1.62 -21.24 -15.55
C GLY A 24 0.85 -19.97 -15.16
N PHE A 25 0.12 -19.37 -16.11
CA PHE A 25 -0.66 -18.16 -15.87
C PHE A 25 -1.86 -18.40 -14.94
N VAL A 26 -2.53 -19.55 -15.07
CA VAL A 26 -3.69 -19.92 -14.24
C VAL A 26 -3.27 -20.51 -12.88
N GLY A 27 -2.14 -21.22 -12.81
CA GLY A 27 -1.65 -21.87 -11.59
C GLY A 27 -0.79 -20.99 -10.67
N PHE A 28 -0.07 -19.99 -11.22
CA PHE A 28 0.85 -19.15 -10.45
C PHE A 28 0.42 -17.68 -10.33
N GLY A 29 -0.69 -17.24 -10.96
CA GLY A 29 -1.30 -15.93 -10.68
C GLY A 29 -0.40 -14.71 -10.93
N VAL A 30 0.64 -14.83 -11.75
CA VAL A 30 1.58 -13.73 -12.06
C VAL A 30 1.07 -13.00 -13.31
N GLY A 31 0.04 -12.18 -13.14
CA GLY A 31 -0.62 -11.47 -14.24
C GLY A 31 -1.65 -10.41 -13.86
N ALA A 32 -2.11 -10.40 -12.61
CA ALA A 32 -2.79 -9.27 -11.99
C ALA A 32 -2.23 -9.16 -10.58
N GLY A 33 -1.59 -8.04 -10.27
CA GLY A 33 -0.90 -7.85 -9.00
C GLY A 33 -1.82 -7.96 -7.79
N GLY A 34 -1.28 -8.55 -6.73
CA GLY A 34 -1.79 -8.46 -5.36
C GLY A 34 -2.63 -9.67 -4.95
N VAL A 35 -2.41 -10.11 -3.71
CA VAL A 35 -3.38 -10.90 -2.94
C VAL A 35 -4.76 -10.30 -3.21
N GLY A 36 -5.59 -11.03 -3.94
CA GLY A 36 -6.88 -10.53 -4.36
C GLY A 36 -7.66 -10.18 -3.12
N ILE A 37 -7.98 -8.89 -2.96
CA ILE A 37 -8.86 -8.39 -1.91
C ILE A 37 -10.12 -9.30 -1.82
N GLY A 38 -10.61 -9.83 -2.95
CA GLY A 38 -11.69 -10.82 -3.02
C GLY A 38 -11.51 -12.13 -2.23
N ASP A 39 -10.29 -12.62 -1.99
CA ASP A 39 -10.03 -13.82 -1.18
C ASP A 39 -10.02 -13.51 0.33
N VAL A 40 -9.59 -12.30 0.71
CA VAL A 40 -9.76 -11.77 2.08
C VAL A 40 -11.24 -11.51 2.38
N PHE A 41 -11.98 -10.98 1.40
CA PHE A 41 -13.41 -10.72 1.55
C PHE A 41 -14.26 -11.99 1.67
N ARG A 42 -13.86 -13.10 1.06
CA ARG A 42 -14.58 -14.37 1.21
C ARG A 42 -14.47 -14.96 2.62
N GLY A 43 -13.41 -14.62 3.37
CA GLY A 43 -13.25 -14.98 4.78
C GLY A 43 -13.98 -14.05 5.76
N ALA A 44 -14.19 -12.77 5.40
CA ALA A 44 -14.83 -11.77 6.25
C ALA A 44 -16.34 -11.57 5.98
N ALA A 45 -16.83 -11.93 4.79
CA ALA A 45 -18.23 -11.82 4.41
C ALA A 45 -18.97 -13.13 4.66
N GLY A 46 -19.52 -13.29 5.87
CA GLY A 46 -20.52 -14.31 6.11
C GLY A 46 -21.80 -14.03 5.30
N ASP A 47 -22.21 -15.00 4.48
CA ASP A 47 -23.55 -15.33 3.91
C ASP A 47 -24.49 -14.22 3.36
N SER A 48 -24.15 -12.94 3.42
CA SER A 48 -24.90 -11.87 2.76
C SER A 48 -24.08 -11.30 1.61
N GLY A 49 -24.64 -11.28 0.41
CA GLY A 49 -24.02 -10.62 -0.75
C GLY A 49 -23.60 -9.17 -0.45
N ILE A 50 -22.70 -8.64 -1.28
CA ILE A 50 -22.14 -7.28 -1.13
C ILE A 50 -23.28 -6.27 -0.95
N PRO A 51 -23.33 -5.51 0.16
CA PRO A 51 -24.38 -4.53 0.40
C PRO A 51 -24.41 -3.45 -0.69
N SER A 52 -25.59 -2.89 -0.97
CA SER A 52 -25.71 -1.73 -1.85
C SER A 52 -25.26 -0.47 -1.13
N ILE A 53 -24.37 0.31 -1.76
CA ILE A 53 -23.90 1.61 -1.22
C ILE A 53 -25.09 2.51 -0.91
N SER A 54 -26.02 2.70 -1.86
CA SER A 54 -27.15 3.62 -1.68
C SER A 54 -27.99 3.26 -0.45
N LYS A 55 -28.31 1.97 -0.26
CA LYS A 55 -29.08 1.51 0.90
C LYS A 55 -28.31 1.62 2.22
N ALA A 56 -26.99 1.40 2.18
CA ALA A 56 -26.15 1.54 3.36
C ALA A 56 -25.99 3.02 3.75
N GLN A 57 -25.83 3.90 2.75
CA GLN A 57 -25.70 5.34 2.95
C GLN A 57 -26.99 5.96 3.49
N GLU A 58 -28.15 5.58 2.96
CA GLU A 58 -29.46 5.99 3.50
C GLU A 58 -29.60 5.61 4.98
N ARG A 59 -29.29 4.37 5.35
CA ARG A 59 -29.32 3.94 6.76
C ARG A 59 -28.35 4.71 7.66
N VAL A 60 -27.15 5.03 7.16
CA VAL A 60 -26.20 5.87 7.90
C VAL A 60 -26.73 7.30 8.05
N SER A 61 -27.41 7.85 7.04
CA SER A 61 -28.05 9.17 7.12
C SER A 61 -29.22 9.21 8.09
N GLU A 62 -30.06 8.16 8.10
CA GLU A 62 -31.18 8.03 9.05
C GLU A 62 -30.69 7.82 10.49
N ASN A 63 -29.64 7.01 10.66
CA ASN A 63 -29.05 6.73 11.96
C ASN A 63 -27.52 6.67 11.89
N PRO A 64 -26.81 7.79 12.15
CA PRO A 64 -25.36 7.83 12.15
C PRO A 64 -24.69 6.95 13.23
N LYS A 65 -25.46 6.45 14.21
CA LYS A 65 -24.98 5.54 15.27
C LYS A 65 -25.27 4.07 14.98
N ASP A 66 -25.78 3.73 13.80
CA ASP A 66 -25.92 2.34 13.37
C ASP A 66 -24.57 1.78 12.90
N ALA A 67 -23.89 1.09 13.82
CA ALA A 67 -22.63 0.42 13.53
C ALA A 67 -22.76 -0.60 12.40
N LYS A 68 -23.88 -1.31 12.26
CA LYS A 68 -24.05 -2.26 11.17
C LYS A 68 -24.17 -1.52 9.84
N ALA A 69 -24.91 -0.41 9.78
CA ALA A 69 -25.00 0.39 8.57
C ALA A 69 -23.64 0.97 8.14
N GLN A 70 -22.84 1.48 9.08
CA GLN A 70 -21.49 1.96 8.78
C GLN A 70 -20.56 0.84 8.29
N ARG A 71 -20.66 -0.35 8.90
CA ARG A 71 -19.91 -1.54 8.46
C ARG A 71 -20.31 -2.01 7.06
N ASP A 72 -21.62 -2.07 6.78
CA ASP A 72 -22.17 -2.44 5.48
C ASP A 72 -21.75 -1.41 4.41
N LEU A 73 -21.75 -0.11 4.74
CA LEU A 73 -21.33 0.97 3.86
C LEU A 73 -19.84 0.85 3.51
N SER A 74 -18.98 0.67 4.52
CA SER A 74 -17.54 0.46 4.28
C SER A 74 -17.28 -0.75 3.39
N THR A 75 -17.96 -1.88 3.66
CA THR A 75 -17.83 -3.11 2.86
C THR A 75 -18.22 -2.87 1.39
N ALA A 76 -19.33 -2.17 1.16
CA ALA A 76 -19.80 -1.85 -0.18
C ALA A 76 -18.84 -0.90 -0.93
N LEU A 77 -18.30 0.10 -0.23
CA LEU A 77 -17.35 1.06 -0.80
C LEU A 77 -16.01 0.40 -1.16
N GLN A 78 -15.54 -0.56 -0.36
CA GLN A 78 -14.34 -1.34 -0.67
C GLN A 78 -14.53 -2.21 -1.91
N ALA A 79 -15.70 -2.84 -2.05
CA ALA A 79 -16.03 -3.66 -3.22
C ALA A 79 -16.03 -2.85 -4.53
N GLU A 80 -16.36 -1.56 -4.46
CA GLU A 80 -16.29 -0.63 -5.60
C GLU A 80 -14.93 0.08 -5.76
N GLY A 81 -13.95 -0.19 -4.90
CA GLY A 81 -12.63 0.45 -4.94
C GLY A 81 -12.61 1.90 -4.44
N ARG A 82 -13.70 2.36 -3.80
CA ARG A 82 -13.85 3.72 -3.24
C ARG A 82 -13.15 3.81 -1.87
N THR A 83 -11.83 3.63 -1.88
CA THR A 83 -11.00 3.42 -0.69
C THR A 83 -11.12 4.54 0.36
N GLN A 84 -11.16 5.82 -0.04
CA GLN A 84 -11.28 6.92 0.93
C GLN A 84 -12.60 6.89 1.68
N GLU A 85 -13.68 6.71 0.94
CA GLU A 85 -15.02 6.71 1.51
C GLU A 85 -15.23 5.46 2.37
N ALA A 86 -14.62 4.34 1.98
CA ALA A 86 -14.57 3.14 2.79
C ALA A 86 -13.87 3.36 4.14
N ILE A 87 -12.76 4.11 4.15
CA ILE A 87 -12.05 4.52 5.37
C ILE A 87 -12.97 5.35 6.25
N GLU A 88 -13.63 6.38 5.71
CA GLU A 88 -14.55 7.24 6.47
C GLU A 88 -15.70 6.46 7.10
N ALA A 89 -16.32 5.54 6.35
CA ALA A 89 -17.38 4.68 6.86
C ALA A 89 -16.87 3.72 7.95
N LEU A 90 -15.64 3.18 7.79
CA LEU A 90 -15.02 2.29 8.76
C LEU A 90 -14.58 3.02 10.03
N GLU A 91 -14.05 4.24 9.91
CA GLU A 91 -13.73 5.12 11.03
C GLU A 91 -14.97 5.43 11.86
N GLY A 92 -16.11 5.68 11.19
CA GLY A 92 -17.41 5.79 11.86
C GLY A 92 -17.74 4.54 12.68
N PHE A 93 -17.61 3.35 12.07
CA PHE A 93 -17.84 2.08 12.77
C PHE A 93 -16.93 1.91 13.99
N ILE A 94 -15.65 2.24 13.82
CA ILE A 94 -14.63 2.16 14.86
C ILE A 94 -14.91 3.17 15.98
N ALA A 95 -15.47 4.35 15.69
CA ALA A 95 -15.87 5.30 16.72
C ALA A 95 -16.95 4.71 17.65
N LEU A 96 -17.83 3.84 17.11
CA LEU A 96 -18.84 3.12 17.88
C LEU A 96 -18.28 1.86 18.56
N LYS A 97 -17.27 1.22 17.97
CA LYS A 97 -16.60 0.00 18.48
C LYS A 97 -15.08 0.14 18.48
N PRO A 98 -14.48 0.92 19.41
CA PRO A 98 -13.08 1.36 19.32
C PRO A 98 -12.03 0.26 19.51
N LYS A 99 -12.42 -0.90 20.07
CA LYS A 99 -11.55 -2.06 20.33
C LYS A 99 -11.85 -3.24 19.40
N ASN A 100 -12.64 -3.06 18.34
CA ASN A 100 -12.90 -4.14 17.41
C ASN A 100 -11.62 -4.41 16.57
N ALA A 101 -10.93 -5.51 16.88
CA ALA A 101 -9.65 -5.86 16.26
C ALA A 101 -9.78 -6.06 14.74
N ASP A 102 -10.85 -6.69 14.27
CA ASP A 102 -11.05 -6.95 12.84
C ASP A 102 -11.21 -5.66 12.04
N ALA A 103 -11.98 -4.70 12.56
CA ALA A 103 -12.13 -3.39 11.94
C ALA A 103 -10.83 -2.57 11.99
N LEU A 104 -10.03 -2.67 13.05
CA LEU A 104 -8.71 -2.03 13.12
C LEU A 104 -7.73 -2.64 12.10
N ARG A 105 -7.72 -3.97 11.93
CA ARG A 105 -6.94 -4.65 10.89
C ARG A 105 -7.34 -4.21 9.48
N GLU A 106 -8.65 -4.08 9.25
CA GLU A 106 -9.16 -3.64 7.96
C GLU A 106 -8.88 -2.16 7.69
N LEU A 107 -8.94 -1.30 8.72
CA LEU A 107 -8.54 0.09 8.57
C LEU A 107 -7.05 0.18 8.21
N ALA A 108 -6.20 -0.62 8.85
CA ALA A 108 -4.78 -0.71 8.52
C ALA A 108 -4.56 -1.17 7.06
N SER A 109 -5.29 -2.17 6.58
CA SER A 109 -5.17 -2.63 5.19
C SER A 109 -5.59 -1.55 4.18
N LEU A 110 -6.64 -0.77 4.49
CA LEU A 110 -7.05 0.35 3.64
C LEU A 110 -6.01 1.48 3.62
N TYR A 111 -5.38 1.78 4.75
CA TYR A 111 -4.27 2.74 4.79
C TYR A 111 -3.06 2.26 3.99
N LEU A 112 -2.73 0.96 3.99
CA LEU A 112 -1.68 0.41 3.12
C LEU A 112 -2.00 0.64 1.64
N VAL A 113 -3.24 0.39 1.21
CA VAL A 113 -3.68 0.67 -0.18
C VAL A 113 -3.51 2.15 -0.54
N ARG A 114 -3.84 3.06 0.39
CA ARG A 114 -3.69 4.51 0.22
C ARG A 114 -2.22 4.95 0.13
N ILE A 115 -1.35 4.36 0.95
CA ILE A 115 0.09 4.61 0.91
C ILE A 115 0.64 4.15 -0.45
N ASP A 116 0.29 2.95 -0.90
CA ASP A 116 0.70 2.42 -2.21
C ASP A 116 0.22 3.30 -3.36
N GLU A 117 -1.02 3.79 -3.31
CA GLU A 117 -1.56 4.72 -4.29
C GLU A 117 -0.77 6.04 -4.31
N ALA A 118 -0.48 6.60 -3.14
CA ALA A 118 0.30 7.82 -3.01
C ALA A 118 1.75 7.63 -3.51
N GLN A 119 2.39 6.50 -3.19
CA GLN A 119 3.72 6.16 -3.69
C GLN A 119 3.75 5.97 -5.19
N ARG A 120 2.76 5.30 -5.78
CA ARG A 120 2.64 5.19 -7.24
C ARG A 120 2.51 6.56 -7.90
N ARG A 121 1.67 7.44 -7.34
CA ARG A 121 1.53 8.83 -7.82
C ARG A 121 2.85 9.59 -7.72
N TYR A 122 3.56 9.44 -6.61
CA TYR A 122 4.88 10.03 -6.42
C TYR A 122 5.87 9.57 -7.50
N GLN A 123 6.00 8.25 -7.73
CA GLN A 123 6.90 7.68 -8.73
C GLN A 123 6.58 8.16 -10.15
N ILE A 124 5.29 8.23 -10.49
CA ILE A 124 4.84 8.73 -11.80
C ILE A 124 5.17 10.22 -11.96
N ALA A 125 4.92 11.03 -10.93
CA ALA A 125 5.22 12.45 -10.96
C ALA A 125 6.73 12.72 -11.05
N GLU A 126 7.54 11.96 -10.31
CA GLU A 126 9.00 12.02 -10.36
C GLU A 126 9.54 11.66 -11.76
N LEU A 127 9.05 10.56 -12.36
CA LEU A 127 9.45 10.16 -13.71
C LEU A 127 9.11 11.24 -14.75
N ARG A 128 7.93 11.86 -14.64
CA ARG A 128 7.52 12.97 -15.50
C ARG A 128 8.43 14.18 -15.32
N ALA A 129 8.78 14.51 -14.07
CA ALA A 129 9.69 15.62 -13.76
C ALA A 129 11.09 15.36 -14.33
N ALA A 130 11.63 14.15 -14.19
CA ALA A 130 12.93 13.77 -14.73
C ALA A 130 12.99 13.85 -16.27
N TYR A 131 11.92 13.42 -16.94
CA TYR A 131 11.82 13.51 -18.41
C TYR A 131 11.85 14.97 -18.89
N LEU A 132 11.11 15.87 -18.23
CA LEU A 132 11.11 17.29 -18.57
C LEU A 132 12.42 17.99 -18.23
N ALA A 133 13.03 17.67 -17.09
CA ALA A 133 14.32 18.22 -16.69
C ALA A 133 15.41 17.95 -17.73
N THR A 134 15.37 16.77 -18.38
CA THR A 134 16.29 16.43 -19.48
C THR A 134 16.08 17.33 -20.70
N GLY A 135 14.83 17.59 -21.08
CA GLY A 135 14.51 18.52 -22.17
C GLY A 135 14.98 19.95 -21.87
N SER A 136 14.67 20.47 -20.67
CA SER A 136 15.08 21.81 -20.23
C SER A 136 16.61 21.96 -20.18
N ALA A 137 17.34 20.94 -19.73
CA ALA A 137 18.80 20.95 -19.70
C ALA A 137 19.42 21.06 -21.11
N VAL A 138 18.82 20.42 -22.12
CA VAL A 138 19.26 20.55 -23.51
C VAL A 138 19.08 21.98 -23.99
N PHE A 139 17.92 22.61 -23.76
CA PHE A 139 17.69 24.00 -24.18
C PHE A 139 18.68 24.98 -23.53
N GLN A 140 18.96 24.82 -22.24
CA GLN A 140 19.94 25.64 -21.53
C GLN A 140 21.38 25.45 -22.03
N SER A 141 21.70 24.27 -22.59
CA SER A 141 23.02 24.00 -23.18
C SER A 141 23.23 24.67 -24.55
N ILE A 142 22.15 25.04 -25.24
CA ILE A 142 22.21 25.69 -26.54
C ILE A 142 22.37 27.20 -26.33
N ASN A 143 23.52 27.73 -26.76
CA ASN A 143 23.79 29.17 -26.74
C ASN A 143 23.55 29.76 -28.13
N LEU A 144 22.58 30.68 -28.26
CA LEU A 144 22.40 31.51 -29.46
C LEU A 144 22.90 32.93 -29.16
N GLY A 145 23.91 33.39 -29.89
CA GLY A 145 24.45 34.75 -29.73
C GLY A 145 25.09 35.01 -28.36
N GLY A 146 25.64 33.97 -27.70
CA GLY A 146 26.28 34.08 -26.38
C GLY A 146 25.29 34.12 -25.20
N ARG A 147 24.01 33.85 -25.44
CA ARG A 147 23.00 33.68 -24.40
C ARG A 147 22.38 32.27 -24.48
N PRO A 148 22.20 31.58 -23.34
CA PRO A 148 21.49 30.32 -23.33
C PRO A 148 20.04 30.55 -23.77
N LEU A 149 19.48 29.58 -24.49
CA LEU A 149 18.07 29.63 -24.86
C LEU A 149 17.22 29.51 -23.58
N ASP A 150 16.30 30.46 -23.39
CA ASP A 150 15.45 30.48 -22.20
C ASP A 150 14.48 29.30 -22.20
N VAL A 151 14.20 28.77 -21.01
CA VAL A 151 13.19 27.73 -20.84
C VAL A 151 11.83 28.40 -20.94
N ASP A 152 10.98 27.94 -21.85
CA ASP A 152 9.71 28.61 -22.10
C ASP A 152 8.80 28.62 -20.85
N ALA A 153 7.91 29.61 -20.79
CA ALA A 153 7.00 29.78 -19.64
C ALA A 153 6.12 28.53 -19.40
N VAL A 154 5.84 27.75 -20.46
CA VAL A 154 5.11 26.49 -20.36
C VAL A 154 5.92 25.43 -19.64
N SER A 155 7.19 25.21 -19.99
CA SER A 155 8.07 24.26 -19.30
C SER A 155 8.23 24.60 -17.82
N ASN A 156 8.36 25.89 -17.48
CA ASN A 156 8.43 26.35 -16.09
C ASN A 156 7.12 26.11 -15.32
N ALA A 157 5.96 26.38 -15.94
CA ALA A 157 4.65 26.12 -15.35
C ALA A 157 4.43 24.62 -15.09
N VAL A 158 4.77 23.76 -16.06
CA VAL A 158 4.64 22.30 -15.92
C VAL A 158 5.59 21.76 -14.83
N SER A 159 6.83 22.25 -14.77
CA SER A 159 7.79 21.85 -13.73
C SER A 159 7.29 22.20 -12.33
N THR A 160 6.67 23.37 -12.18
CA THR A 160 6.07 23.82 -10.91
C THR A 160 4.90 22.93 -10.50
N GLU A 161 4.00 22.59 -11.43
CA GLU A 161 2.85 21.73 -11.12
C GLU A 161 3.29 20.31 -10.78
N LEU A 162 4.30 19.75 -11.46
CA LEU A 162 4.85 18.43 -11.13
C LEU A 162 5.54 18.41 -9.77
N ALA A 163 6.28 19.46 -9.41
CA ALA A 163 6.86 19.58 -8.07
C ALA A 163 5.77 19.61 -6.99
N LYS A 164 4.67 20.32 -7.24
CA LYS A 164 3.49 20.34 -6.35
C LYS A 164 2.83 18.97 -6.25
N GLU A 165 2.61 18.27 -7.36
CA GLU A 165 2.04 16.91 -7.37
C GLU A 165 2.93 15.93 -6.59
N THR A 166 4.24 16.00 -6.79
CA THR A 166 5.24 15.18 -6.09
C THR A 166 5.20 15.42 -4.58
N ASN A 167 5.22 16.69 -4.16
CA ASN A 167 5.15 17.05 -2.74
C ASN A 167 3.81 16.63 -2.12
N ALA A 168 2.70 16.78 -2.84
CA ALA A 168 1.39 16.37 -2.37
C ALA A 168 1.30 14.84 -2.19
N ALA A 169 1.81 14.06 -3.14
CA ALA A 169 1.84 12.61 -3.06
C ALA A 169 2.72 12.13 -1.89
N LEU A 170 3.89 12.73 -1.70
CA LEU A 170 4.78 12.42 -0.57
C LEU A 170 4.11 12.76 0.77
N GLY A 171 3.52 13.95 0.88
CA GLY A 171 2.81 14.37 2.09
C GLY A 171 1.62 13.47 2.42
N GLN A 172 0.86 13.06 1.41
CA GLN A 172 -0.24 12.11 1.58
C GLN A 172 0.26 10.75 2.07
N ALA A 173 1.37 10.24 1.51
CA ALA A 173 1.96 8.99 1.97
C ALA A 173 2.42 9.08 3.43
N GLN A 174 3.13 10.15 3.80
CA GLN A 174 3.59 10.38 5.17
C GLN A 174 2.44 10.50 6.17
N GLN A 175 1.41 11.27 5.85
CA GLN A 175 0.23 11.42 6.70
C GLN A 175 -0.49 10.08 6.90
N THR A 176 -0.66 9.32 5.82
CA THR A 176 -1.34 8.03 5.88
C THR A 176 -0.52 6.99 6.66
N SER A 177 0.82 7.00 6.52
CA SER A 177 1.71 6.17 7.33
C SER A 177 1.59 6.47 8.83
N ALA A 178 1.43 7.74 9.21
CA ALA A 178 1.19 8.10 10.62
C ALA A 178 -0.13 7.51 11.15
N LEU A 179 -1.21 7.57 10.34
CA LEU A 179 -2.51 6.97 10.69
C LEU A 179 -2.43 5.44 10.79
N LEU A 180 -1.65 4.80 9.90
CA LEU A 180 -1.40 3.37 9.92
C LEU A 180 -0.71 2.94 11.22
N ILE A 181 0.37 3.62 11.60
CA ILE A 181 1.11 3.35 12.84
C ILE A 181 0.19 3.48 14.05
N GLU A 182 -0.62 4.55 14.11
CA GLU A 182 -1.57 4.73 15.21
C GLU A 182 -2.64 3.64 15.25
N THR A 183 -3.12 3.21 14.08
CA THR A 183 -4.08 2.10 13.98
C THR A 183 -3.49 0.79 14.48
N TYR A 184 -2.23 0.49 14.14
CA TYR A 184 -1.53 -0.67 14.67
C TYR A 184 -1.27 -0.60 16.18
N ARG A 185 -0.97 0.58 16.73
CA ARG A 185 -0.88 0.75 18.20
C ARG A 185 -2.21 0.43 18.88
N ARG A 186 -3.32 0.93 18.31
CA ARG A 186 -4.67 0.63 18.82
C ARG A 186 -5.02 -0.84 18.69
N LEU A 187 -4.60 -1.49 17.60
CA LEU A 187 -4.80 -2.92 17.39
C LEU A 187 -3.99 -3.75 18.41
N ALA A 188 -2.72 -3.40 18.64
CA ALA A 188 -1.88 -4.05 19.63
C ALA A 188 -2.49 -3.93 21.04
N ALA A 189 -3.03 -2.76 21.39
CA ALA A 189 -3.75 -2.56 22.64
C ALA A 189 -5.07 -3.35 22.74
N ALA A 190 -5.74 -3.62 21.61
CA ALA A 190 -6.95 -4.43 21.56
C ALA A 190 -6.68 -5.95 21.54
N THR A 191 -5.46 -6.36 21.18
CA THR A 191 -5.05 -7.76 21.03
C THR A 191 -3.69 -8.02 21.70
N PRO A 192 -3.59 -7.86 23.03
CA PRO A 192 -2.32 -7.97 23.76
C PRO A 192 -1.68 -9.38 23.67
N ASP A 193 -2.50 -10.41 23.42
CA ASP A 193 -2.05 -11.80 23.31
C ASP A 193 -1.56 -12.16 21.89
N ASP A 194 -1.67 -11.25 20.92
CA ASP A 194 -1.24 -11.45 19.53
C ASP A 194 0.09 -10.72 19.26
N PRO A 195 1.23 -11.40 19.44
CA PRO A 195 2.54 -10.78 19.20
C PRO A 195 2.74 -10.38 17.73
N SER A 196 2.02 -10.98 16.78
CA SER A 196 2.22 -10.67 15.35
C SER A 196 1.90 -9.22 15.02
N VAL A 197 1.00 -8.59 15.79
CA VAL A 197 0.66 -7.17 15.62
C VAL A 197 1.83 -6.25 15.95
N GLN A 198 2.71 -6.64 16.88
CA GLN A 198 3.92 -5.87 17.20
C GLN A 198 4.91 -5.87 16.02
N LEU A 199 5.03 -6.97 15.29
CA LEU A 199 5.84 -6.99 14.08
C LEU A 199 5.24 -6.10 12.99
N GLN A 200 3.93 -6.16 12.78
CA GLN A 200 3.25 -5.29 11.81
C GLN A 200 3.41 -3.80 12.14
N LEU A 201 3.32 -3.45 13.43
CA LEU A 201 3.59 -2.10 13.91
C LEU A 201 5.05 -1.69 13.64
N ALA A 202 6.01 -2.59 13.91
CA ALA A 202 7.42 -2.33 13.66
C ALA A 202 7.71 -2.13 12.17
N ASP A 203 7.15 -2.97 11.29
CA ASP A 203 7.35 -2.87 9.85
C ASP A 203 6.75 -1.58 9.28
N ALA A 204 5.56 -1.20 9.75
CA ALA A 204 4.91 0.06 9.38
C ALA A 204 5.73 1.27 9.85
N ALA A 205 6.22 1.24 11.09
CA ALA A 205 7.07 2.29 11.65
C ALA A 205 8.40 2.40 10.92
N GLN A 206 9.04 1.27 10.62
CA GLN A 206 10.31 1.22 9.90
C GLN A 206 10.18 1.79 8.49
N SER A 207 9.11 1.41 7.79
CA SER A 207 8.79 1.93 6.45
C SER A 207 8.52 3.43 6.44
N ALA A 208 8.02 3.98 7.55
CA ALA A 208 7.83 5.41 7.74
C ALA A 208 9.08 6.16 8.25
N GLY A 209 10.17 5.44 8.56
CA GLY A 209 11.38 6.01 9.18
C GLY A 209 11.23 6.35 10.67
N ASP A 210 10.16 5.89 11.34
CA ASP A 210 9.96 6.06 12.78
C ASP A 210 10.74 4.97 13.55
N ILE A 211 12.04 5.21 13.70
CA ILE A 211 12.96 4.28 14.37
C ILE A 211 12.57 4.07 15.83
N ALA A 212 12.06 5.10 16.50
CA ALA A 212 11.66 5.02 17.91
C ALA A 212 10.49 4.04 18.11
N THR A 213 9.44 4.16 17.30
CA THR A 213 8.32 3.22 17.35
C THR A 213 8.74 1.82 16.90
N THR A 214 9.65 1.70 15.92
CA THR A 214 10.18 0.41 15.46
C THR A 214 10.87 -0.35 16.59
N ILE A 215 11.78 0.31 17.32
CA ILE A 215 12.49 -0.29 18.46
C ILE A 215 11.50 -0.71 19.54
N ALA A 216 10.58 0.18 19.92
CA ALA A 216 9.58 -0.11 20.97
C ALA A 216 8.69 -1.32 20.61
N ALA A 217 8.28 -1.45 19.36
CA ALA A 217 7.47 -2.56 18.88
C ALA A 217 8.25 -3.89 18.87
N TYR A 218 9.53 -3.88 18.45
CA TYR A 218 10.40 -5.06 18.55
C TYR A 218 10.66 -5.49 20.00
N GLU A 219 10.86 -4.54 20.93
CA GLU A 219 10.99 -4.85 22.36
C GLU A 219 9.70 -5.51 22.88
N ALA A 220 8.53 -4.94 22.57
CA ALA A 220 7.25 -5.52 22.94
C ALA A 220 7.05 -6.93 22.37
N TYR A 221 7.48 -7.20 21.13
CA TYR A 221 7.45 -8.53 20.54
C TYR A 221 8.33 -9.54 21.29
N LEU A 222 9.54 -9.13 21.69
CA LEU A 222 10.48 -9.98 22.42
C LEU A 222 9.98 -10.35 23.83
N GLU A 223 9.22 -9.46 24.46
CA GLU A 223 8.61 -9.68 25.77
C GLU A 223 7.29 -10.47 25.70
N ALA A 224 6.67 -10.56 24.52
CA ALA A 224 5.38 -11.21 24.36
C ALA A 224 5.42 -12.72 24.66
N PRO A 225 4.37 -13.26 25.30
CA PRO A 225 4.26 -14.68 25.58
C PRO A 225 4.05 -15.49 24.28
N GLY A 226 4.52 -16.73 24.26
CA GLY A 226 4.27 -17.67 23.15
C GLY A 226 5.15 -17.49 21.91
N VAL A 227 6.03 -16.48 21.87
CA VAL A 227 6.99 -16.30 20.77
C VAL A 227 8.17 -17.28 20.90
N ALA A 228 8.46 -18.03 19.83
CA ALA A 228 9.56 -18.99 19.83
C ALA A 228 10.93 -18.29 19.85
N GLU A 229 11.90 -18.88 20.56
CA GLU A 229 13.23 -18.27 20.73
C GLU A 229 13.97 -18.08 19.40
N ILE A 230 13.68 -18.91 18.40
CA ILE A 230 14.23 -18.77 17.04
C ILE A 230 13.77 -17.48 16.36
N ASP A 231 12.51 -17.10 16.55
CA ASP A 231 11.95 -15.86 16.00
C ASP A 231 12.50 -14.63 16.73
N LYS A 232 12.74 -14.76 18.05
CA LYS A 232 13.36 -13.69 18.86
C LYS A 232 14.81 -13.38 18.44
N LEU A 233 15.55 -14.37 17.94
CA LEU A 233 16.96 -14.21 17.61
C LEU A 233 17.17 -13.21 16.46
N GLU A 234 16.32 -13.26 15.44
CA GLU A 234 16.35 -12.31 14.33
C GLU A 234 16.02 -10.88 14.80
N ILE A 235 14.95 -10.73 15.59
CA ILE A 235 14.52 -9.43 16.10
C ILE A 235 15.59 -8.79 17.01
N ARG A 236 16.27 -9.56 17.87
CA ARG A 236 17.39 -9.04 18.68
C ARG A 236 18.55 -8.54 17.81
N ARG A 237 18.83 -9.20 16.69
CA ARG A 237 19.87 -8.77 15.75
C ARG A 237 19.48 -7.44 15.09
N LEU A 238 18.25 -7.32 14.61
CA LEU A 238 17.74 -6.09 14.00
C LEU A 238 17.75 -4.92 14.99
N LEU A 239 17.27 -5.16 16.22
CA LEU A 239 17.24 -4.17 17.29
C LEU A 239 18.64 -3.65 17.63
N LYS A 240 19.65 -4.52 17.71
CA LYS A 240 21.05 -4.11 17.93
C LYS A 240 21.59 -3.23 16.80
N GLN A 241 21.20 -3.50 15.54
CA GLN A 241 21.59 -2.67 14.40
C GLN A 241 20.94 -1.29 14.46
N LEU A 242 19.63 -1.21 14.77
CA LEU A 242 18.90 0.04 14.89
C LEU A 242 19.44 0.91 16.05
N GLN A 243 19.70 0.32 17.21
CA GLN A 243 20.26 1.03 18.36
C GLN A 243 21.67 1.59 18.08
N ALA A 244 22.47 0.89 17.29
CA ALA A 244 23.78 1.38 16.87
C ALA A 244 23.67 2.60 15.93
N GLN A 245 22.63 2.68 15.11
CA GLN A 245 22.37 3.82 14.22
C GLN A 245 21.92 5.07 14.98
N THR A 246 21.22 4.92 16.10
CA THR A 246 20.77 6.04 16.93
C THR A 246 21.80 6.53 17.95
N SER A 247 22.88 5.77 18.17
CA SER A 247 23.92 6.08 19.17
C SER A 247 25.20 6.69 18.59
N GLY A 248 25.28 6.86 17.27
CA GLY A 248 26.43 7.45 16.56
C GLY A 248 26.11 8.81 15.99
#